data_AF-A0A5X3P5R4-F1
#
_entry.id   AF-A0A5X3P5R4-F1
#
_cell.length_a   1.000
_cell.length_b   1.000
_cell.length_c   1.000
_cell.angle_alpha   90.00
_cell.angle_beta   90.00
_cell.angle_gamma   90.00
#
_symmetry.space_group_name_H-M   'P 1'
#
loop_
_entity.id
_entity.type
_entity.pdbx_description
1 polymer ?
#
loop_
_entity_poly.entity_id
_entity_poly.type
_entity_poly.pdbx_seq_one_letter_code
_entity_poly.pdbx_strand_id
1 'polypeptide(L)'
;MPRIIMFLFLLYCSAAFAKNSTLNITLGARLINPTCTLTVPVEFNFGNINGNDFLNGDAALRSSTVSVTASCTDTSRVDVMFIPQEGVVSGRNNAALTSNSSVIYSVSMADLGLNDVDFNTNILWLSPGTTAVRMRLASNGTLTKGAFNTAMTIQLTYT
;
A
#
# COMPACT_ATOMS: atom_id res chain seq x y z
N MET A 1 -56.97 39.26 -1.90
CA MET A 1 -56.25 38.71 -0.73
C MET A 1 -55.27 37.65 -1.23
N PRO A 2 -53.96 37.91 -1.17
CA PRO A 2 -52.95 37.04 -1.78
C PRO A 2 -52.35 36.08 -0.74
N ARG A 3 -52.07 34.83 -1.12
CA ARG A 3 -51.00 34.04 -0.50
C ARG A 3 -50.32 33.18 -1.57
N ILE A 4 -49.34 33.80 -2.22
CA ILE A 4 -48.33 33.14 -3.04
C ILE A 4 -47.47 32.34 -2.05
N ILE A 5 -47.61 31.01 -2.05
CA ILE A 5 -46.73 30.12 -1.29
C ILE A 5 -45.47 29.93 -2.12
N MET A 6 -44.48 30.75 -1.82
CA MET A 6 -43.13 30.69 -2.36
C MET A 6 -42.43 29.44 -1.81
N PHE A 7 -42.35 28.38 -2.61
CA PHE A 7 -41.55 27.19 -2.31
C PHE A 7 -40.07 27.51 -2.54
N LEU A 8 -39.38 27.89 -1.46
CA LEU A 8 -37.95 28.17 -1.49
C LEU A 8 -37.17 26.85 -1.62
N PHE A 9 -36.50 26.69 -2.75
CA PHE A 9 -35.49 25.68 -3.02
C PHE A 9 -34.39 25.73 -1.94
N LEU A 10 -34.29 24.68 -1.11
CA LEU A 10 -33.12 24.42 -0.27
C LEU A 10 -32.37 23.22 -0.87
N LEU A 11 -31.66 23.47 -1.96
CA LEU A 11 -30.59 22.60 -2.42
C LEU A 11 -29.46 22.72 -1.40
N TYR A 12 -29.47 21.84 -0.39
CA TYR A 12 -28.36 21.66 0.52
C TYR A 12 -27.23 20.99 -0.27
N CYS A 13 -26.50 21.80 -1.04
CA CYS A 13 -25.27 21.38 -1.69
C CYS A 13 -24.22 21.29 -0.58
N SER A 14 -24.22 20.16 0.14
CA SER A 14 -23.10 19.80 0.99
C SER A 14 -21.92 19.54 0.08
N ALA A 15 -21.16 20.61 -0.20
CA ALA A 15 -19.80 20.51 -0.71
C ALA A 15 -19.01 19.71 0.34
N ALA A 16 -18.99 18.39 0.16
CA ALA A 16 -18.11 17.51 0.89
C ALA A 16 -16.68 17.89 0.47
N PHE A 17 -16.07 18.78 1.23
CA PHE A 17 -14.65 19.07 1.10
C PHE A 17 -13.91 17.76 1.36
N ALA A 18 -13.38 17.17 0.31
CA ALA A 18 -12.46 16.05 0.43
C ALA A 18 -11.23 16.56 1.19
N LYS A 19 -11.00 15.99 2.36
CA LYS A 19 -9.92 16.41 3.26
C LYS A 19 -8.65 15.63 2.90
N ASN A 20 -7.53 16.35 2.80
CA ASN A 20 -6.22 15.76 2.55
C ASN A 20 -5.79 14.87 3.71
N SER A 21 -5.26 13.69 3.39
CA SER A 21 -4.74 12.70 4.35
C SER A 21 -3.38 12.19 3.86
N THR A 22 -2.42 12.00 4.74
CA THR A 22 -1.06 11.52 4.38
C THR A 22 -0.95 10.03 4.71
N LEU A 23 -0.31 9.26 3.83
CA LEU A 23 0.07 7.87 4.06
C LEU A 23 1.57 7.71 3.98
N ASN A 24 2.17 7.32 5.10
CA ASN A 24 3.56 6.86 5.16
C ASN A 24 3.58 5.38 5.51
N ILE A 25 4.26 4.56 4.70
CA ILE A 25 4.49 3.15 5.01
C ILE A 25 5.96 2.94 5.30
N THR A 26 6.27 2.57 6.54
CA THR A 26 7.64 2.25 6.94
C THR A 26 7.96 0.80 6.62
N LEU A 27 9.14 0.56 6.03
CA LEU A 27 9.60 -0.80 5.73
C LEU A 27 10.59 -1.26 6.79
N GLY A 28 10.26 -2.36 7.46
CA GLY A 28 11.21 -3.13 8.27
C GLY A 28 11.80 -4.26 7.43
N ALA A 29 13.10 -4.50 7.55
CA ALA A 29 13.75 -5.66 6.94
C ALA A 29 14.22 -6.61 8.04
N ARG A 30 13.93 -7.91 7.91
CA ARG A 30 14.47 -8.94 8.80
C ARG A 30 15.13 -10.05 7.99
N LEU A 31 16.38 -10.32 8.32
CA LEU A 31 17.13 -11.46 7.79
C LEU A 31 17.24 -12.55 8.85
N ILE A 32 17.08 -13.80 8.45
CA ILE A 32 17.09 -14.97 9.34
C ILE A 32 18.51 -15.63 9.42
N ASN A 33 19.51 -15.13 8.68
CA ASN A 33 20.89 -15.59 8.56
C ASN A 33 21.72 -14.52 7.78
N PRO A 34 22.98 -14.21 8.14
CA PRO A 34 23.67 -13.02 7.64
C PRO A 34 24.40 -13.19 6.29
N THR A 35 24.16 -14.28 5.54
CA THR A 35 24.83 -14.52 4.23
C THR A 35 24.33 -13.63 3.09
N CYS A 36 23.20 -12.96 3.29
CA CYS A 36 22.70 -11.92 2.42
C CYS A 36 22.59 -10.60 3.20
N THR A 37 22.59 -9.49 2.48
CA THR A 37 22.18 -8.17 2.99
C THR A 37 20.94 -7.72 2.24
N LEU A 38 20.01 -7.08 2.94
CA LEU A 38 18.82 -6.46 2.35
C LEU A 38 18.88 -4.95 2.54
N THR A 39 18.92 -4.23 1.43
CA THR A 39 18.79 -2.78 1.39
C THR A 39 17.38 -2.42 0.95
N VAL A 40 16.64 -1.75 1.83
CA VAL A 40 15.29 -1.25 1.58
C VAL A 40 15.27 0.26 1.89
N PRO A 41 14.49 1.06 1.15
CA PRO A 41 14.24 2.44 1.52
C PRO A 41 13.37 2.49 2.78
N VAL A 42 13.50 3.59 3.52
CA VAL A 42 12.85 3.75 4.82
C VAL A 42 11.33 3.89 4.69
N GLU A 43 10.84 4.47 3.60
CA GLU A 43 9.41 4.72 3.42
C GLU A 43 8.92 4.59 1.97
N PHE A 44 7.67 4.11 1.82
CA PHE A 44 6.82 4.49 0.69
C PHE A 44 6.04 5.74 1.09
N ASN A 45 6.25 6.82 0.34
CA ASN A 45 5.57 8.09 0.55
C ASN A 45 4.58 8.33 -0.59
N PHE A 46 3.31 8.46 -0.25
CA PHE A 46 2.23 8.78 -1.20
C PHE A 46 1.81 10.25 -1.14
N GLY A 47 2.47 11.05 -0.30
CA GLY A 47 2.16 12.45 -0.09
C GLY A 47 0.76 12.66 0.47
N ASN A 48 0.21 13.84 0.20
CA ASN A 48 -1.16 14.20 0.59
C ASN A 48 -2.16 13.66 -0.43
N ILE A 49 -3.01 12.76 0.02
CA ILE A 49 -4.07 12.14 -0.75
C ILE A 49 -5.37 12.90 -0.49
N ASN A 50 -5.94 13.49 -1.53
CA ASN A 50 -7.31 14.00 -1.53
C ASN A 50 -8.27 12.81 -1.71
N GLY A 51 -9.27 12.68 -0.83
CA GLY A 51 -10.23 11.56 -0.89
C GLY A 51 -11.04 11.47 -2.18
N ASN A 52 -11.38 12.61 -2.81
CA ASN A 52 -12.11 12.63 -4.08
C ASN A 52 -11.20 12.17 -5.23
N ASP A 53 -9.98 12.68 -5.31
CA ASP A 53 -9.02 12.30 -6.35
C ASP A 53 -8.58 10.84 -6.20
N PHE A 54 -8.45 10.41 -4.94
CA PHE A 54 -8.26 9.01 -4.62
C PHE A 54 -9.42 8.19 -5.17
N LEU A 55 -10.69 8.47 -4.85
CA LEU A 55 -11.83 7.67 -5.34
C LEU A 55 -11.98 7.69 -6.86
N ASN A 56 -11.72 8.84 -7.49
CA ASN A 56 -11.81 9.02 -8.94
C ASN A 56 -10.65 8.38 -9.72
N GLY A 57 -9.69 7.76 -9.02
CA GLY A 57 -8.78 6.79 -9.61
C GLY A 57 -7.54 7.37 -10.25
N ASP A 58 -7.07 8.54 -9.82
CA ASP A 58 -5.76 9.03 -10.26
C ASP A 58 -4.67 8.00 -9.89
N ALA A 59 -4.10 7.39 -10.92
CA ALA A 59 -3.14 6.29 -10.79
C ALA A 59 -1.83 6.75 -10.14
N ALA A 60 -1.47 8.03 -10.27
CA ALA A 60 -0.27 8.59 -9.65
C ALA A 60 -0.43 8.73 -8.13
N LEU A 61 -1.64 9.01 -7.65
CA LEU A 61 -1.93 9.14 -6.21
C LEU A 61 -2.09 7.78 -5.49
N ARG A 62 -2.21 6.70 -6.26
CA ARG A 62 -2.48 5.35 -5.75
C ARG A 62 -1.29 4.41 -5.87
N SER A 63 -0.15 4.86 -6.36
CA SER A 63 0.97 3.96 -6.64
C SER A 63 2.29 4.61 -6.28
N SER A 64 3.13 3.87 -5.57
CA SER A 64 4.52 4.25 -5.30
C SER A 64 5.41 3.05 -5.54
N THR A 65 6.60 3.29 -6.07
CA THR A 65 7.57 2.23 -6.41
C THR A 65 8.88 2.56 -5.76
N VAL A 66 9.49 1.55 -5.16
CA VAL A 66 10.81 1.66 -4.56
C VAL A 66 11.69 0.50 -5.01
N SER A 67 13.00 0.71 -5.01
CA SER A 67 13.97 -0.34 -5.28
C SER A 67 14.33 -1.05 -4.00
N VAL A 68 14.28 -2.39 -4.02
CA VAL A 68 14.77 -3.25 -2.94
C VAL A 68 15.92 -4.07 -3.49
N THR A 69 17.05 -4.09 -2.78
CA THR A 69 18.25 -4.80 -3.21
C THR A 69 18.60 -5.88 -2.22
N ALA A 70 18.58 -7.14 -2.68
CA ALA A 70 19.18 -8.26 -1.97
C ALA A 70 20.57 -8.54 -2.55
N SER A 71 21.59 -8.61 -1.72
CA SER A 71 22.95 -8.98 -2.13
C SER A 71 23.39 -10.21 -1.34
N CYS A 72 23.64 -11.31 -2.05
CA CYS A 72 23.98 -12.61 -1.48
C CYS A 72 25.29 -13.11 -2.08
N THR A 73 26.27 -13.49 -1.24
CA THR A 73 27.62 -13.85 -1.71
C THR A 73 27.66 -15.23 -2.37
N ASP A 74 26.84 -16.19 -1.90
CA ASP A 74 26.89 -17.60 -2.33
C ASP A 74 25.50 -18.24 -2.53
N THR A 75 24.46 -17.43 -2.75
CA THR A 75 23.07 -17.92 -2.88
C THR A 75 22.45 -17.40 -4.17
N SER A 76 22.07 -18.31 -5.05
CA SER A 76 21.37 -18.01 -6.30
C SER A 76 19.85 -17.89 -6.13
N ARG A 77 19.35 -18.17 -4.93
CA ARG A 77 17.92 -18.21 -4.60
C ARG A 77 17.70 -17.72 -3.17
N VAL A 78 16.69 -16.87 -3.01
CA VAL A 78 16.11 -16.53 -1.70
C VAL A 78 14.59 -16.55 -1.82
N ASP A 79 13.91 -16.87 -0.72
CA ASP A 79 12.49 -16.65 -0.58
C ASP A 79 12.26 -15.31 0.12
N VAL A 80 11.41 -14.46 -0.47
CA VAL A 80 10.97 -13.19 0.11
C VAL A 80 9.53 -13.29 0.57
N MET A 81 9.23 -12.71 1.74
CA MET A 81 7.88 -12.65 2.28
C MET A 81 7.59 -11.24 2.77
N PHE A 82 6.40 -10.74 2.42
CA PHE A 82 5.89 -9.45 2.88
C PHE A 82 4.88 -9.67 4.01
N ILE A 83 5.14 -9.07 5.17
CA ILE A 83 4.35 -9.24 6.39
C ILE A 83 3.76 -7.86 6.77
N PRO A 84 2.46 -7.62 6.53
CA PRO A 84 1.81 -6.37 6.89
C PRO A 84 1.60 -6.26 8.41
N GLN A 85 1.85 -5.08 9.00
CA GLN A 85 1.67 -4.86 10.44
C GLN A 85 0.21 -5.02 10.88
N GLU A 86 -0.72 -4.42 10.14
CA GLU A 86 -2.16 -4.41 10.46
C GLU A 86 -2.88 -5.67 9.94
N GLY A 87 -2.15 -6.61 9.35
CA GLY A 87 -2.69 -7.83 8.80
C GLY A 87 -3.28 -7.68 7.38
N VAL A 88 -3.87 -8.78 6.92
CA VAL A 88 -4.48 -8.90 5.59
C VAL A 88 -5.99 -8.67 5.66
N VAL A 89 -6.58 -8.27 4.54
CA VAL A 89 -8.03 -8.19 4.38
C VAL A 89 -8.60 -9.62 4.41
N SER A 90 -9.64 -9.84 5.22
CA SER A 90 -10.30 -11.15 5.31
C SER A 90 -10.74 -11.66 3.93
N GLY A 91 -10.30 -12.88 3.59
CA GLY A 91 -10.60 -13.52 2.30
C GLY A 91 -9.80 -12.99 1.10
N ARG A 92 -8.83 -12.09 1.31
CA ARG A 92 -7.99 -11.50 0.25
C ARG A 92 -6.52 -11.43 0.71
N ASN A 93 -5.75 -12.48 0.44
CA ASN A 93 -4.36 -12.59 0.88
C ASN A 93 -3.40 -11.61 0.18
N ASN A 94 -3.79 -11.06 -0.98
CA ASN A 94 -3.02 -10.08 -1.73
C ASN A 94 -3.35 -8.61 -1.39
N ALA A 95 -4.11 -8.38 -0.31
CA ALA A 95 -4.47 -7.05 0.16
C ALA A 95 -4.24 -6.92 1.67
N ALA A 96 -3.55 -5.86 2.07
CA ALA A 96 -3.22 -5.57 3.46
C ALA A 96 -3.94 -4.33 3.97
N LEU A 97 -4.26 -4.34 5.27
CA LEU A 97 -4.89 -3.21 5.95
C LEU A 97 -3.86 -2.13 6.25
N THR A 98 -4.32 -0.88 6.29
CA THR A 98 -3.59 0.21 6.94
C THR A 98 -4.18 0.47 8.33
N SER A 99 -3.59 1.39 9.11
CA SER A 99 -4.19 1.81 10.40
C SER A 99 -5.60 2.37 10.26
N ASN A 100 -6.00 2.72 9.04
CA ASN A 100 -7.38 2.97 8.67
C ASN A 100 -7.89 1.86 7.75
N SER A 101 -8.82 1.05 8.23
CA SER A 101 -9.36 -0.08 7.48
C SER A 101 -10.09 0.30 6.18
N SER A 102 -10.43 1.58 5.98
CA SER A 102 -11.00 2.11 4.72
C SER A 102 -9.97 2.22 3.59
N VAL A 103 -8.68 2.11 3.89
CA VAL A 103 -7.59 2.11 2.90
C VAL A 103 -6.80 0.81 3.04
N ILE A 104 -6.57 0.16 1.91
CA ILE A 104 -5.78 -1.06 1.79
C ILE A 104 -4.66 -0.85 0.81
N TYR A 105 -3.64 -1.72 0.87
CA TYR A 105 -2.57 -1.74 -0.11
C TYR A 105 -2.30 -3.15 -0.65
N SER A 106 -1.82 -3.22 -1.89
CA SER A 106 -1.23 -4.42 -2.50
C SER A 106 0.22 -4.14 -2.89
N VAL A 107 0.99 -5.21 -3.08
CA VAL A 107 2.40 -5.16 -3.48
C VAL A 107 2.59 -5.95 -4.75
N SER A 108 3.44 -5.47 -5.66
CA SER A 108 3.84 -6.16 -6.88
C SER A 108 5.35 -6.11 -7.05
N MET A 109 5.92 -7.16 -7.63
CA MET A 109 7.32 -7.26 -8.02
C MET A 109 7.37 -7.55 -9.52
N ALA A 110 7.23 -6.49 -10.33
CA ALA A 110 7.05 -6.60 -11.77
C ALA A 110 8.24 -7.28 -12.46
N ASP A 111 9.46 -7.05 -11.98
CA ASP A 111 10.68 -7.66 -12.52
C ASP A 111 10.71 -9.18 -12.31
N LEU A 112 9.93 -9.69 -11.35
CA LEU A 112 9.72 -11.13 -11.11
C LEU A 112 8.43 -11.66 -11.77
N GLY A 113 7.71 -10.84 -12.53
CA GLY A 113 6.44 -11.19 -13.16
C GLY A 113 5.26 -11.31 -12.17
N LEU A 114 5.40 -10.76 -10.96
CA LEU A 114 4.40 -10.88 -9.90
C LEU A 114 3.57 -9.61 -9.79
N ASN A 115 2.29 -9.71 -10.14
CA ASN A 115 1.29 -8.67 -9.95
C ASN A 115 0.36 -9.09 -8.81
N ASP A 116 0.30 -8.30 -7.74
CA ASP A 116 -0.47 -8.57 -6.51
C ASP A 116 -0.01 -9.83 -5.76
N VAL A 117 1.12 -9.66 -5.07
CA VAL A 117 1.74 -10.61 -4.17
C VAL A 117 0.82 -10.96 -3.00
N ASP A 118 0.68 -12.26 -2.72
CA ASP A 118 0.08 -12.75 -1.48
C ASP A 118 0.99 -12.45 -0.28
N PHE A 119 0.46 -11.74 0.71
CA PHE A 119 1.15 -11.46 1.96
C PHE A 119 1.30 -12.74 2.80
N ASN A 120 2.31 -12.76 3.68
CA ASN A 120 2.64 -13.89 4.56
C ASN A 120 2.92 -15.20 3.82
N THR A 121 3.26 -15.12 2.53
CA THR A 121 3.60 -16.26 1.68
C THR A 121 5.02 -16.09 1.16
N ASN A 122 5.76 -17.19 1.09
CA ASN A 122 7.11 -17.21 0.55
C ASN A 122 7.05 -17.11 -0.98
N ILE A 123 7.81 -16.16 -1.52
CA ILE A 123 7.95 -15.91 -2.94
C ILE A 123 9.37 -16.24 -3.34
N LEU A 124 9.49 -17.10 -4.33
CA LEU A 124 10.78 -17.45 -4.88
C LEU A 124 11.38 -16.28 -5.67
N TRP A 125 12.52 -15.76 -5.18
CA TRP A 125 13.34 -14.79 -5.88
C TRP A 125 14.61 -15.46 -6.42
N LEU A 126 14.56 -15.77 -7.73
CA LEU A 126 15.70 -16.30 -8.47
C LEU A 126 16.67 -15.16 -8.78
N SER A 127 17.96 -15.38 -8.49
CA SER A 127 19.03 -14.39 -8.67
C SER A 127 18.78 -13.09 -7.90
N PRO A 128 18.87 -13.10 -6.56
CA PRO A 128 18.69 -11.91 -5.74
C PRO A 128 19.59 -10.76 -6.22
N GLY A 129 18.96 -9.61 -6.43
CA GLY A 129 19.58 -8.41 -6.97
C GLY A 129 18.73 -7.19 -6.63
N THR A 130 18.75 -6.16 -7.48
CA THR A 130 17.82 -5.03 -7.32
C THR A 130 16.52 -5.33 -8.05
N THR A 131 15.39 -5.18 -7.35
CA THR A 131 14.05 -5.33 -7.91
C THR A 131 13.15 -4.18 -7.50
N ALA A 132 12.31 -3.72 -8.41
CA ALA A 132 11.26 -2.76 -8.13
C ALA A 132 10.11 -3.41 -7.36
N VAL A 133 9.85 -2.91 -6.16
CA VAL A 133 8.66 -3.22 -5.38
C VAL A 133 7.69 -2.06 -5.56
N ARG A 134 6.56 -2.36 -6.20
CA ARG A 134 5.47 -1.40 -6.40
C ARG A 134 4.41 -1.65 -5.35
N MET A 135 3.97 -0.59 -4.68
CA MET A 135 2.84 -0.61 -3.78
C MET A 135 1.68 0.17 -4.37
N ARG A 136 0.48 -0.41 -4.31
CA ARG A 136 -0.74 0.22 -4.81
C ARG A 136 -1.79 0.35 -3.70
N LEU A 137 -2.44 1.50 -3.63
CA LEU A 137 -3.52 1.77 -2.70
C LEU A 137 -4.88 1.56 -3.34
N ALA A 138 -5.83 1.11 -2.53
CA ALA A 138 -7.24 1.03 -2.89
C ALA A 138 -8.15 1.36 -1.71
N SER A 139 -9.39 1.75 -1.99
CA SER A 139 -10.42 1.91 -0.97
C SER A 139 -10.99 0.55 -0.57
N ASN A 140 -11.22 0.36 0.71
CA ASN A 140 -11.86 -0.81 1.30
C ASN A 140 -13.14 -0.39 2.06
N GLY A 141 -14.03 0.28 1.33
CA GLY A 141 -15.25 0.88 1.86
C GLY A 141 -15.24 2.40 1.80
N THR A 142 -16.04 3.04 2.66
CA THR A 142 -16.14 4.49 2.74
C THR A 142 -14.84 5.08 3.29
N LEU A 143 -14.19 5.95 2.52
CA LEU A 143 -13.00 6.66 3.01
C LEU A 143 -13.37 7.56 4.19
N THR A 144 -12.72 7.32 5.31
CA THR A 144 -12.83 8.16 6.50
C THR A 144 -11.61 9.08 6.58
N LYS A 145 -11.81 10.28 7.12
CA LYS A 145 -10.71 11.24 7.30
C LYS A 145 -9.71 10.69 8.34
N GLY A 146 -8.42 10.75 8.05
CA GLY A 146 -7.39 10.44 9.04
C GLY A 146 -6.05 10.10 8.41
N ALA A 147 -5.00 9.99 9.22
CA ALA A 147 -3.76 9.40 8.76
C ALA A 147 -3.96 7.90 8.49
N PHE A 148 -3.23 7.37 7.51
CA PHE A 148 -3.33 5.96 7.12
C PHE A 148 -2.04 5.19 7.41
N ASN A 149 -1.14 5.73 8.24
CA ASN A 149 0.21 5.19 8.45
C ASN A 149 0.20 3.69 8.78
N THR A 150 1.15 2.94 8.23
CA THR A 150 1.30 1.52 8.53
C THR A 150 2.77 1.12 8.38
N ALA A 151 3.09 -0.12 8.73
CA ALA A 151 4.40 -0.69 8.46
C ALA A 151 4.26 -2.06 7.80
N MET A 152 5.31 -2.45 7.10
CA MET A 152 5.43 -3.77 6.49
C MET A 152 6.83 -4.30 6.74
N THR A 153 6.92 -5.56 7.14
CA THR A 153 8.21 -6.26 7.24
C THR A 153 8.47 -7.05 5.95
N ILE A 154 9.66 -6.89 5.39
CA ILE A 154 10.19 -7.76 4.33
C ILE A 154 11.13 -8.76 5.01
N GLN A 155 10.76 -10.03 4.94
CA GLN A 155 11.56 -11.13 5.44
C GLN A 155 12.25 -11.85 4.29
N LEU A 156 13.56 -12.08 4.41
CA LEU A 156 14.31 -12.94 3.51
C LEU A 156 14.68 -14.24 4.21
N THR A 157 14.46 -15.36 3.52
CA THR A 157 14.86 -16.70 3.93
C THR A 157 15.65 -17.34 2.79
N TYR A 158 16.77 -17.97 3.10
CA TYR A 158 17.61 -18.74 2.16
C TYR A 158 17.32 -20.22 2.33
N THR A 159 17.43 -20.95 1.23
CA THR A 159 17.37 -22.41 1.16
C THR A 159 18.62 -22.94 0.51
#